data_AF-M8CUD0-F1
#
_entry.id   AF-M8CUD0-F1
#
_cell.length_a   1.000
_cell.length_b   1.000
_cell.length_c   1.000
_cell.angle_alpha   90.00
_cell.angle_beta   90.00
_cell.angle_gamma   90.00
#
_symmetry.space_group_name_H-M   'P 1'
#
loop_
_entity.id
_entity.type
_entity.pdbx_description
1 polymer ?
#
loop_
_entity_poly.entity_id
_entity_poly.type
_entity_poly.pdbx_seq_one_letter_code
_entity_poly.pdbx_strand_id
1 'polypeptide(L)'
;MMVARQGRELQRYSASTGGCIVVGCIPYRVREDNNEVEVLVICSRKKGASAGVLFPKGGCELDESMDKAARPEALEEAGVRGETGPSLGRWGYPRRS
;
A
#
# COMPACT_ATOMS: atom_id res chain seq x y z
N MET A 1 7.80 -15.67 10.86
CA MET A 1 6.53 -15.15 11.39
C MET A 1 6.69 -13.65 11.53
N MET A 2 6.04 -12.85 10.69
CA MET A 2 6.09 -11.39 10.82
C MET A 2 5.03 -11.03 11.88
N VAL A 3 5.48 -10.50 13.01
CA VAL A 3 4.58 -10.07 14.08
C VAL A 3 4.09 -8.68 13.69
N ALA A 4 2.78 -8.50 13.58
CA ALA A 4 2.20 -7.18 13.44
C ALA A 4 2.68 -6.31 14.59
N ARG A 5 3.32 -5.17 14.29
CA ARG A 5 3.82 -4.26 15.32
C ARG A 5 2.62 -3.76 16.14
N GLN A 6 2.67 -3.98 17.45
CA GLN A 6 1.61 -3.54 18.36
C GLN A 6 1.92 -2.13 18.80
N GLY A 7 1.15 -1.14 18.31
CA GLY A 7 1.29 0.26 18.71
C GLY A 7 1.04 1.24 17.56
N ARG A 8 0.96 2.53 17.87
CA ARG A 8 0.97 3.63 16.87
C ARG A 8 2.06 4.66 17.17
N GLU A 9 2.98 4.35 18.08
CA GLU A 9 3.97 5.32 18.58
C GLU A 9 4.96 5.77 17.50
N LEU A 10 5.29 4.86 16.56
CA LEU A 10 6.20 5.14 15.46
C LEU A 10 5.48 5.46 14.15
N GLN A 11 4.16 5.63 14.14
CA GLN A 11 3.43 5.95 12.92
C GLN A 11 3.97 7.25 12.30
N ARG A 12 4.32 7.20 11.01
CA ARG A 12 4.88 8.33 10.29
C ARG A 12 3.75 9.25 9.83
N TYR A 13 3.90 10.54 10.15
CA TYR A 13 2.95 11.59 9.75
C TYR A 13 3.63 12.60 8.80
N SER A 14 2.84 13.15 7.87
CA SER A 14 3.30 14.24 7.02
C SER A 14 3.44 15.52 7.82
N ALA A 15 4.63 16.13 7.82
CA ALA A 15 4.87 17.39 8.52
C ALA A 15 3.97 18.54 8.04
N SER A 16 3.57 18.53 6.76
CA SER A 16 2.75 19.60 6.17
C SER A 16 1.25 19.43 6.38
N THR A 17 0.74 18.21 6.56
CA THR A 17 -0.71 17.94 6.61
C THR A 17 -1.16 17.26 7.90
N GLY A 18 -0.23 16.77 8.73
CA GLY A 18 -0.53 15.95 9.90
C GLY A 18 -1.26 14.63 9.59
N GLY A 19 -1.37 14.24 8.32
CA GLY A 19 -1.97 12.98 7.89
C GLY A 19 -0.98 11.82 8.03
N CYS A 20 -1.49 10.63 8.37
CA CYS A 20 -0.69 9.40 8.33
C CYS A 20 -0.11 9.22 6.92
N ILE A 21 1.18 8.93 6.83
CA ILE A 21 1.79 8.50 5.58
C ILE A 21 1.43 7.04 5.35
N VAL A 22 0.84 6.78 4.19
CA VAL A 22 0.47 5.46 3.72
C VAL A 22 1.35 5.11 2.53
N VAL A 23 1.83 3.88 2.51
CA VAL A 23 2.70 3.33 1.45
C VAL A 23 2.08 2.04 0.95
N GLY A 24 2.25 1.75 -0.33
CA GLY A 24 1.65 0.58 -0.95
C GLY A 24 2.34 0.23 -2.25
N CYS A 25 2.01 -0.95 -2.75
CA CYS A 25 2.48 -1.45 -4.03
C CYS A 25 1.34 -1.43 -5.04
N ILE A 26 1.67 -1.30 -6.33
CA ILE A 26 0.75 -1.60 -7.43
C ILE A 26 1.19 -2.94 -8.00
N PRO A 27 0.57 -4.07 -7.59
CA PRO A 27 0.94 -5.36 -8.13
C PRO A 27 0.46 -5.47 -9.57
N TYR A 28 1.36 -5.86 -10.46
CA TYR A 28 1.01 -6.06 -11.86
C TYR A 28 1.69 -7.30 -12.42
N ARG A 29 1.17 -7.80 -13.54
CA ARG A 29 1.86 -8.73 -14.42
C ARG A 29 1.70 -8.27 -15.86
N VAL A 30 2.68 -8.63 -16.69
CA VAL A 30 2.59 -8.45 -18.14
C VAL A 30 2.23 -9.81 -18.73
N ARG A 31 1.16 -9.85 -19.51
CA ARG A 31 0.74 -11.08 -20.19
C ARG A 31 1.71 -11.38 -21.34
N GLU A 32 2.10 -12.65 -21.47
CA GLU A 32 3.07 -13.07 -22.48
C GLU A 32 2.49 -13.07 -23.90
N ASP A 33 1.18 -13.24 -24.05
CA ASP A 33 0.52 -13.39 -25.35
C ASP A 33 0.35 -12.06 -26.10
N ASN A 34 0.11 -10.96 -25.38
CA ASN A 34 -0.24 -9.67 -25.97
C ASN A 34 0.45 -8.46 -25.32
N ASN A 35 1.37 -8.68 -24.37
CA ASN A 35 2.06 -7.63 -23.61
C ASN A 35 1.11 -6.67 -22.85
N GLU A 36 -0.12 -7.07 -22.57
CA GLU A 36 -1.04 -6.27 -21.76
C GLU A 36 -0.64 -6.29 -20.28
N VAL A 37 -0.78 -5.15 -19.63
CA VAL A 37 -0.53 -4.99 -18.20
C VAL A 37 -1.81 -5.25 -17.43
N GLU A 38 -1.81 -6.28 -16.58
CA GLU A 38 -2.88 -6.54 -15.63
C GLU A 38 -2.48 -6.08 -14.25
N VAL A 39 -3.31 -5.26 -13.63
CA VAL A 39 -3.08 -4.72 -12.29
C VAL A 39 -4.03 -5.37 -11.31
N LEU A 40 -3.49 -5.90 -10.21
CA LEU A 40 -4.29 -6.46 -9.13
C LEU A 40 -4.80 -5.35 -8.22
N VAL A 41 -6.09 -5.40 -7.91
CA VAL A 41 -6.75 -4.54 -6.93
C VAL A 41 -7.52 -5.39 -5.92
N ILE A 42 -7.76 -4.83 -4.74
CA ILE A 42 -8.50 -5.47 -3.65
C ILE A 42 -9.75 -4.64 -3.30
N CYS A 43 -10.78 -5.28 -2.75
CA CYS A 43 -11.95 -4.58 -2.22
C CYS A 43 -11.69 -4.11 -0.78
N SER A 44 -12.33 -3.02 -0.36
CA SER A 44 -12.24 -2.57 1.03
C SER A 44 -12.78 -3.63 1.99
N ARG A 45 -11.96 -4.09 2.95
CA ARG A 45 -12.42 -5.02 4.00
C ARG A 45 -13.54 -4.44 4.87
N LYS A 46 -13.54 -3.13 5.10
CA LYS A 46 -14.54 -2.45 5.97
C LYS A 46 -15.86 -2.16 5.29
N LYS A 47 -15.82 -1.85 4.00
CA LYS A 47 -17.01 -1.36 3.26
C LYS A 47 -17.42 -2.29 2.11
N GLY A 48 -16.70 -3.38 1.88
CA GLY A 48 -16.98 -4.35 0.83
C GLY A 48 -16.78 -3.80 -0.59
N ALA A 49 -17.34 -4.52 -1.57
CA ALA A 49 -17.22 -4.18 -2.99
C ALA A 49 -17.91 -2.85 -3.37
N SER A 50 -18.89 -2.39 -2.57
CA SER A 50 -19.60 -1.13 -2.82
C SER A 50 -18.74 0.12 -2.56
N ALA A 51 -17.58 -0.02 -1.93
CA ALA A 51 -16.66 1.08 -1.65
C ALA A 51 -15.63 1.32 -2.75
N GLY A 52 -15.68 0.53 -3.83
CA GLY A 52 -14.69 0.52 -4.87
C GLY A 52 -13.47 -0.35 -4.54
N VAL A 53 -12.48 -0.23 -5.41
CA VAL A 53 -11.24 -1.01 -5.38
C VAL A 53 -10.08 -0.19 -4.85
N LEU A 54 -9.10 -0.87 -4.29
CA LEU A 54 -7.93 -0.29 -3.62
C LEU A 54 -6.67 -1.05 -4.07
N PHE A 55 -5.53 -0.37 -3.99
CA PHE A 55 -4.23 -1.04 -3.98
C PHE A 55 -3.87 -1.48 -2.56
N PRO A 56 -3.12 -2.58 -2.41
CA PRO A 56 -2.62 -3.00 -1.11
C PRO A 56 -1.70 -1.92 -0.53
N LYS A 57 -2.01 -1.43 0.67
CA LYS A 57 -1.32 -0.28 1.25
C LYS A 57 -1.54 -0.19 2.76
N GLY A 58 -0.53 0.33 3.46
CA GLY A 58 -0.40 0.26 4.90
C GLY A 58 0.16 1.54 5.50
N GLY A 59 0.01 1.69 6.81
CA GLY A 59 0.71 2.75 7.53
C GLY A 59 2.21 2.53 7.46
N CYS A 60 2.97 3.61 7.28
CA CYS A 60 4.43 3.56 7.35
C CYS A 60 4.91 4.04 8.71
N GLU A 61 5.88 3.36 9.29
CA GLU A 61 6.53 3.72 10.54
C GLU A 61 7.81 4.54 10.32
N LEU A 62 8.28 5.24 11.36
CA LEU A 62 9.41 6.16 11.30
C LEU A 62 10.75 5.45 11.09
N ASP A 63 10.92 4.24 11.63
CA ASP A 63 12.16 3.45 11.60
C ASP A 63 12.26 2.51 10.40
N GLU A 64 11.27 2.51 9.49
CA GLU A 64 11.27 1.67 8.30
C GLU A 64 11.38 2.44 6.97
N SER A 65 11.93 1.77 5.96
CA SER A 65 11.89 2.25 4.59
C SER A 65 10.52 2.00 3.97
N MET A 66 10.13 2.86 3.02
CA MET A 66 8.83 2.73 2.34
C MET A 66 8.68 1.36 1.64
N ASP A 67 9.77 0.81 1.12
CA ASP A 67 9.81 -0.54 0.53
C ASP A 67 9.51 -1.65 1.56
N LYS A 68 10.19 -1.61 2.70
CA LYS A 68 10.00 -2.58 3.78
C LYS A 68 8.61 -2.51 4.40
N ALA A 69 7.97 -1.34 4.33
CA ALA A 69 6.59 -1.13 4.75
C ALA A 69 5.57 -1.65 3.71
N ALA A 70 5.82 -1.45 2.41
CA ALA A 70 4.84 -1.76 1.36
C ALA A 70 4.78 -3.26 1.00
N ARG A 71 5.91 -3.97 1.01
CA ARG A 71 5.99 -5.42 0.70
C ARG A 71 5.15 -6.33 1.63
N PRO A 72 5.26 -6.23 2.97
CA PRO A 72 4.48 -7.08 3.86
C PRO A 72 2.98 -6.81 3.72
N GLU A 73 2.60 -5.55 3.52
CA GLU A 73 1.21 -5.18 3.29
C GLU A 73 0.65 -5.77 1.99
N ALA A 74 1.43 -5.78 0.90
CA ALA A 74 1.05 -6.46 -0.34
C ALA A 74 0.81 -7.96 -0.16
N LEU A 75 1.58 -8.60 0.72
CA LEU A 75 1.38 -9.99 1.09
C LEU A 75 0.14 -10.17 1.96
N GLU A 76 -0.06 -9.32 2.95
CA GLU A 76 -1.16 -9.44 3.92
C GLU A 76 -2.53 -9.10 3.32
N GLU A 77 -2.63 -8.07 2.47
CA GLU A 77 -3.92 -7.68 1.90
C GLU A 77 -4.27 -8.43 0.61
N ALA A 78 -3.26 -8.81 -0.19
CA ALA A 78 -3.45 -9.33 -1.53
C ALA A 78 -2.75 -10.66 -1.81
N GLY A 79 -1.98 -11.21 -0.85
CA GLY A 79 -1.25 -12.47 -1.04
C GLY A 79 -0.07 -12.36 -2.01
N VAL A 80 0.38 -11.15 -2.35
CA VAL A 80 1.40 -10.93 -3.39
C VAL A 80 2.80 -10.87 -2.80
N ARG A 81 3.73 -11.57 -3.45
CA ARG A 81 5.19 -11.45 -3.23
C ARG A 81 5.88 -11.13 -4.54
N GLY A 82 6.97 -10.37 -4.47
CA GLY A 82 7.78 -10.04 -5.63
C GLY A 82 8.83 -8.98 -5.34
N GLU A 83 9.46 -8.52 -6.41
CA GLU A 83 10.40 -7.39 -6.39
C GLU A 83 9.65 -6.09 -6.57
N THR A 84 10.08 -5.05 -5.86
CA THR A 84 9.55 -3.70 -6.00
C THR A 84 10.40 -2.92 -7.00
N GLY A 85 9.71 -2.26 -7.93
CA GLY A 85 10.33 -1.30 -8.83
C GLY A 85 10.59 0.05 -8.15
N PRO A 86 11.01 1.07 -8.94
CA PRO A 86 11.18 2.43 -8.44
C PRO A 86 9.85 3.02 -7.94
N SER A 87 9.94 4.08 -7.13
CA SER A 87 8.77 4.80 -6.65
C SER A 87 8.00 5.43 -7.82
N LEU A 88 6.69 5.15 -7.89
CA LEU A 88 5.81 5.70 -8.92
C LEU A 88 5.39 7.16 -8.65
N GLY A 89 5.51 7.63 -7.40
CA GLY A 89 5.15 8.98 -7.03
C GLY A 89 4.61 9.11 -5.60
N ARG A 90 4.19 10.34 -5.27
CA ARG A 90 3.57 10.69 -3.99
C ARG A 90 2.31 11.49 -4.25
N TRP A 91 1.19 11.05 -3.68
CA TRP A 91 -0.10 11.71 -3.80
C TRP A 91 -0.54 12.28 -2.46
N GLY A 92 -0.95 13.55 -2.47
CA GLY A 92 -1.55 14.21 -1.32
C GLY A 92 -3.07 14.24 -1.48
N TYR A 93 -3.78 13.60 -0.55
CA TYR A 93 -5.25 13.68 -0.51
C TYR A 93 -5.65 14.67 0.58
N PRO A 94 -6.39 15.74 0.25
CA PRO A 94 -6.97 16.61 1.26
C PRO A 94 -7.96 15.79 2.10
N ARG A 95 -7.97 16.02 3.42
CA ARG A 95 -9.03 15.48 4.27
C ARG A 95 -10.35 16.10 3.80
N ARG A 96 -11.36 15.28 3.52
CA ARG A 96 -12.73 15.79 3.35
C ARG A 96 -13.14 16.38 4.70
N SER A 97 -13.44 17.68 4.71
CA SER A 97 -14.10 18.38 5.82
C SER A 97 -15.47 17.79 6.08
#